data_AF-D1LHF1-F1
#
_entry.id   AF-D1LHF1-F1
#
_cell.length_a   1.000
_cell.length_b   1.000
_cell.length_c   1.000
_cell.angle_alpha   90.00
_cell.angle_beta   90.00
_cell.angle_gamma   90.00
#
_symmetry.space_group_name_H-M   'P 1'
#
loop_
_entity.id
_entity.type
_entity.pdbx_description
1 polymer ?
#
loop_
_entity_poly.entity_id
_entity_poly.type
_entity_poly.pdbx_seq_one_letter_code
_entity_poly.pdbx_strand_id
1 'polypeptide(L)'
;MKLLVEMIVNGQTEWEVIEAENAPQAINQSRGGFSFDENGELIVNDDEISYTGVFEVCETNLLDFTVKEAEIHRFYHKKLEKLGIDPLTFENSQEIAN
;
A
#
# COMPACT_ATOMS: atom_id res chain seq x y z
N MET A 1 2.23 2.06 0.50
CA MET A 1 2.39 2.08 1.97
C MET A 1 1.26 2.91 2.54
N LYS A 2 0.71 2.52 3.68
CA LYS A 2 -0.27 3.33 4.40
C LYS A 2 0.46 4.40 5.20
N LEU A 3 0.12 5.64 4.91
CA LEU A 3 0.65 6.86 5.51
C LEU A 3 -0.51 7.63 6.13
N LEU A 4 -0.32 8.15 7.34
CA LEU A 4 -1.26 9.02 8.03
C LEU A 4 -0.82 10.46 7.79
N VAL A 5 -1.66 11.23 7.09
CA VAL A 5 -1.45 12.65 6.85
C VAL A 5 -2.19 13.44 7.92
N GLU A 6 -1.47 14.30 8.63
CA GLU A 6 -2.03 15.26 9.59
C GLU A 6 -2.20 16.61 8.90
N MET A 7 -3.38 17.19 9.06
CA MET A 7 -3.71 18.48 8.47
C MET A 7 -4.53 19.33 9.44
N ILE A 8 -4.42 20.64 9.32
CA ILE A 8 -5.32 21.61 9.94
C ILE A 8 -6.28 22.07 8.85
N VAL A 9 -7.57 21.85 9.03
CA VAL A 9 -8.65 22.28 8.13
C VAL A 9 -9.53 23.27 8.91
N ASN A 10 -9.57 24.53 8.46
CA ASN A 10 -10.36 25.59 9.12
C ASN A 10 -10.11 25.69 10.65
N GLY A 11 -8.84 25.52 11.05
CA GLY A 11 -8.41 25.58 12.46
C GLY A 11 -8.63 24.30 13.28
N GLN A 12 -9.11 23.21 12.67
CA GLN A 12 -9.27 21.91 13.33
C GLN A 12 -8.27 20.89 12.80
N THR A 13 -7.66 20.10 13.69
CA THR A 13 -6.78 19.00 13.28
C THR A 13 -7.62 17.84 12.74
N GLU A 14 -7.37 17.49 11.49
CA GLU A 14 -7.91 16.31 10.81
C GLU A 14 -6.78 15.34 10.43
N TRP A 15 -7.17 14.09 10.18
CA TRP A 15 -6.26 13.00 9.86
C TRP A 15 -6.81 12.19 8.69
N GLU A 16 -5.95 11.82 7.76
CA GLU A 16 -6.33 11.00 6.61
C GLU A 16 -5.32 9.86 6.41
N VAL A 17 -5.83 8.64 6.21
CA VAL A 17 -4.98 7.49 5.87
C VAL A 17 -4.94 7.37 4.34
N ILE A 18 -3.75 7.53 3.77
CA ILE A 18 -3.50 7.49 2.34
C ILE A 18 -2.55 6.33 2.02
N GLU A 19 -2.85 5.60 0.95
CA GLU A 19 -1.94 4.60 0.40
C GLU A 19 -1.05 5.20 -0.68
N ALA A 20 0.22 5.48 -0.37
CA ALA A 20 1.19 6.07 -1.29
C ALA A 20 2.60 5.46 -1.13
N GLU A 21 3.51 5.76 -2.04
CA GLU A 21 4.89 5.25 -1.99
C GLU A 21 5.81 6.13 -1.13
N ASN A 22 5.42 7.35 -0.80
CA ASN A 22 6.22 8.28 0.01
C ASN A 22 5.35 9.45 0.52
N ALA A 23 5.91 10.21 1.47
CA ALA A 23 5.22 11.35 2.08
C ALA A 23 4.79 12.44 1.09
N PRO A 24 5.62 12.87 0.11
CA PRO A 24 5.18 13.83 -0.90
C PRO A 24 3.96 13.37 -1.72
N GLN A 25 3.94 12.10 -2.14
CA GLN A 25 2.79 11.54 -2.84
C GLN A 25 1.55 11.47 -1.94
N ALA A 26 1.71 11.10 -0.67
CA ALA A 26 0.59 11.08 0.28
C ALA A 26 -0.04 12.48 0.47
N ILE A 27 0.77 13.54 0.55
CA ILE A 27 0.25 14.92 0.64
C ILE A 27 -0.52 15.29 -0.64
N ASN A 28 0.04 14.99 -1.82
CA ASN A 28 -0.61 15.29 -3.10
C ASN A 28 -1.93 14.52 -3.32
N GLN A 29 -2.07 13.34 -2.69
CA GLN A 29 -3.26 12.49 -2.77
C GLN A 29 -4.25 12.73 -1.63
N SER A 30 -3.80 13.30 -0.51
CA SER A 30 -4.67 13.71 0.60
C SER A 30 -5.56 14.89 0.18
N ARG A 31 -6.53 15.23 1.03
CA ARG A 31 -7.49 16.34 0.84
C ARG A 31 -6.82 17.68 0.50
N GLY A 32 -6.53 17.82 -0.77
CA GLY A 32 -6.16 19.00 -1.53
C GLY A 32 -6.77 18.85 -2.92
N GLY A 33 -8.03 18.42 -2.95
CA GLY A 33 -8.76 18.15 -4.18
C GLY A 33 -9.30 19.45 -4.74
N PHE A 34 -8.66 19.95 -5.79
CA PHE A 34 -9.48 20.46 -6.88
C PHE A 34 -10.32 19.29 -7.38
N SER A 35 -11.63 19.39 -7.23
CA SER A 35 -12.55 18.46 -7.89
C SER A 35 -13.03 19.11 -9.18
N PHE A 36 -13.58 18.32 -10.10
CA PHE A 36 -14.28 18.85 -11.25
C PHE A 36 -15.75 18.47 -11.11
N ASP A 37 -16.65 19.41 -11.40
CA ASP A 37 -18.08 19.12 -11.44
C ASP A 37 -18.41 18.21 -12.64
N GLU A 38 -19.68 17.82 -12.77
CA GLU A 38 -20.17 17.01 -13.89
C GLU A 38 -19.98 17.65 -15.29
N ASN A 39 -19.67 18.96 -15.33
CA ASN A 39 -19.40 19.74 -16.54
C ASN A 39 -17.90 19.94 -16.79
N GLY A 40 -17.03 19.45 -15.91
CA GLY A 40 -15.58 19.63 -15.99
C GLY A 40 -15.09 20.99 -15.46
N GLU A 41 -15.89 21.70 -14.68
CA GLU A 41 -15.48 22.95 -14.00
C GLU A 41 -14.75 22.67 -12.70
N LEU A 42 -13.66 23.41 -12.46
CA LEU A 42 -12.83 23.29 -11.27
C LEU A 42 -13.61 23.73 -10.01
N ILE A 43 -13.92 22.79 -9.14
CA ILE A 43 -14.38 23.03 -7.79
C ILE A 43 -13.14 23.16 -6.90
N VAL A 44 -12.85 24.39 -6.49
CA VAL A 44 -11.86 24.69 -5.45
C VAL A 44 -12.60 24.67 -4.12
N ASN A 45 -12.20 23.78 -3.20
CA ASN A 45 -12.68 23.86 -1.82
C ASN A 45 -12.04 25.10 -1.17
N ASP A 46 -12.86 25.98 -0.59
CA ASP A 46 -12.42 27.21 0.10
C ASP A 46 -11.77 26.95 1.47
N ASP A 47 -11.56 25.68 1.82
CA ASP A 47 -10.99 25.30 3.11
C ASP A 47 -9.54 25.77 3.20
N GLU A 48 -9.21 26.45 4.30
CA GLU A 48 -7.82 26.73 4.65
C GLU A 48 -7.20 25.44 5.19
N ILE A 49 -6.36 24.80 4.35
CA ILE A 49 -5.70 23.53 4.68
C ILE A 49 -4.21 23.77 4.88
N SER A 50 -3.69 23.33 6.02
CA SER A 50 -2.26 23.29 6.32
C SER A 50 -1.83 21.87 6.66
N TYR A 51 -0.95 21.29 5.85
CA TYR A 51 -0.35 19.98 6.13
C TYR A 51 0.73 20.12 7.21
N THR A 52 0.55 19.44 8.34
CA THR A 52 1.43 19.57 9.50
C THR A 52 2.35 18.36 9.68
N GLY A 53 1.98 17.18 9.17
CA GLY A 53 2.79 15.98 9.32
C GLY A 53 2.37 14.83 8.40
N VAL A 54 3.33 13.93 8.15
CA VAL A 54 3.06 12.64 7.51
C VAL A 54 3.77 11.55 8.30
N PHE A 55 3.01 10.55 8.72
CA PHE A 55 3.48 9.47 9.58
C PHE A 55 3.29 8.13 8.88
N GLU A 56 4.25 7.23 9.04
CA GLU A 56 4.10 5.86 8.56
C GLU A 56 3.27 5.03 9.54
N VAL A 57 2.27 4.29 9.04
CA VAL A 57 1.51 3.33 9.85
C VAL A 57 2.27 1.99 9.91
N CYS A 58 3.39 1.98 10.64
CA CYS A 58 4.42 0.92 10.58
C CYS A 58 3.88 -0.50 10.77
N GLU A 59 3.06 -0.75 11.80
CA GLU A 59 2.56 -2.10 12.09
C GLU A 59 1.69 -2.65 10.95
N THR A 60 0.85 -1.80 10.35
CA THR A 60 -0.01 -2.21 9.23
C THR A 60 0.82 -2.47 7.98
N ASN A 61 1.81 -1.61 7.69
CA ASN A 61 2.70 -1.81 6.55
C ASN A 61 3.54 -3.09 6.67
N LEU A 62 4.02 -3.41 7.88
CA LEU A 62 4.76 -4.62 8.15
C LEU A 62 3.91 -5.88 7.97
N LEU A 63 2.66 -5.85 8.45
CA LEU A 63 1.72 -6.95 8.27
C LEU A 63 1.39 -7.17 6.79
N ASP A 64 1.06 -6.12 6.05
CA ASP A 64 0.77 -6.20 4.61
C ASP A 64 1.98 -6.75 3.82
N PHE A 65 3.19 -6.30 4.16
CA PHE A 65 4.42 -6.83 3.57
C PHE A 65 4.60 -8.33 3.86
N THR A 66 4.43 -8.73 5.12
CA THR A 66 4.58 -10.13 5.55
C THR A 66 3.56 -11.04 4.85
N VAL A 67 2.31 -10.60 4.72
CA VAL A 67 1.26 -11.33 4.01
C VAL A 67 1.63 -11.49 2.54
N LYS A 68 2.07 -10.42 1.88
CA LYS A 68 2.49 -10.47 0.47
C LYS A 68 3.66 -11.43 0.24
N GLU A 69 4.69 -11.39 1.09
CA GLU A 69 5.80 -12.33 1.00
C GLU A 69 5.33 -13.77 1.21
N ALA A 70 4.49 -14.03 2.22
CA ALA A 70 3.93 -15.36 2.46
C ALA A 70 3.12 -15.88 1.26
N GLU A 71 2.37 -15.02 0.57
CA GLU A 71 1.64 -15.38 -0.65
C GLU A 71 2.56 -15.73 -1.82
N ILE A 72 3.63 -14.95 -2.03
CA ILE A 72 4.64 -15.21 -3.05
C ILE A 72 5.32 -16.55 -2.77
N HIS A 73 5.76 -16.78 -1.54
CA HIS A 73 6.35 -18.04 -1.11
C HIS A 73 5.39 -19.20 -1.33
N ARG A 74 4.12 -19.08 -0.94
CA ARG A 74 3.08 -20.10 -1.15
C ARG A 74 2.85 -20.39 -2.63
N PHE A 75 2.87 -19.38 -3.48
CA PHE A 75 2.74 -19.54 -4.93
C PHE A 75 3.88 -20.38 -5.51
N TYR A 76 5.13 -20.06 -5.17
CA TYR A 76 6.29 -20.79 -5.65
C TYR A 76 6.39 -22.20 -5.08
N HIS A 77 6.04 -22.39 -3.81
CA HIS A 77 5.96 -23.70 -3.16
C HIS A 77 5.05 -24.64 -3.96
N LYS A 78 3.81 -24.21 -4.24
CA LYS A 78 2.86 -24.97 -5.07
C LYS A 78 3.36 -25.22 -6.50
N LYS A 79 4.14 -24.30 -7.07
CA LYS A 79 4.69 -24.43 -8.42
C LYS A 79 5.77 -25.52 -8.45
N LEU A 80 6.64 -25.57 -7.44
CA LEU A 80 7.67 -26.61 -7.30
C LEU A 80 7.03 -27.98 -7.09
N GLU A 81 6.04 -28.10 -6.21
CA GLU A 81 5.29 -29.36 -6.01
C GLU A 81 4.69 -29.89 -7.32
N LYS A 82 4.10 -29.00 -8.14
CA LYS A 82 3.55 -29.38 -9.45
C LYS A 82 4.60 -29.85 -10.45
N LEU A 83 5.85 -29.41 -10.30
CA LEU A 83 6.98 -29.85 -11.11
C LEU A 83 7.63 -31.13 -10.56
N GLY A 84 7.12 -31.69 -9.47
CA GLY A 84 7.74 -32.82 -8.79
C GLY A 84 9.01 -32.45 -8.04
N ILE A 85 9.21 -31.18 -7.67
CA ILE A 85 10.35 -30.73 -6.88
C ILE A 85 9.85 -30.49 -5.45
N ASP A 86 10.54 -31.09 -4.47
CA ASP A 86 10.28 -30.79 -3.05
C ASP A 86 10.64 -29.31 -2.79
N PRO A 87 9.69 -28.46 -2.39
CA PRO A 87 9.93 -27.04 -2.20
C PRO A 87 10.75 -26.69 -0.94
N LEU A 88 10.97 -27.63 -0.04
CA LEU A 88 11.79 -27.46 1.17
C LEU A 88 13.23 -27.91 0.94
N THR A 89 13.44 -28.97 0.16
CA THR A 89 14.77 -29.54 -0.09
C THR A 89 15.31 -29.26 -1.49
N PHE A 90 14.45 -28.82 -2.42
CA PHE A 90 14.70 -28.67 -3.85
C PHE A 90 15.08 -29.97 -4.59
N GLU A 91 14.84 -31.13 -3.98
CA GLU A 91 15.07 -32.44 -4.59
C GLU A 91 13.99 -32.78 -5.62
N ASN A 92 14.39 -33.37 -6.75
CA ASN A 92 13.47 -33.76 -7.80
C ASN A 92 12.93 -35.18 -7.56
N SER A 93 11.66 -35.28 -7.18
CA SER A 93 10.97 -36.55 -6.96
C SER A 93 10.76 -37.37 -8.25
N GLN A 94 11.00 -36.79 -9.43
CA GLN A 94 10.98 -37.50 -10.72
C GLN A 94 12.33 -38.12 -11.11
N GLU A 95 13.44 -37.82 -10.42
CA GLU A 95 14.76 -38.41 -10.71
C GLU A 95 14.97 -39.82 -10.11
N ILE A 96 13.98 -40.38 -9.42
CA ILE A 96 14.03 -41.76 -8.91
C ILE A 96 13.25 -42.69 -9.84
N ALA A 97 13.80 -42.93 -11.03
CA ALA A 97 13.47 -44.10 -11.84
C ALA A 97 14.75 -44.63 -12.51
N ASN A 98 15.43 -45.51 -11.75
CA ASN A 98 16.48 -46.48 -12.10
C ASN A 98 17.42 -46.19 -13.28
#